data_AF-A0A183HKY4-F1
#
_entry.id   AF-A0A183HKY4-F1
#
_cell.length_a   1.000
_cell.length_b   1.000
_cell.length_c   1.000
_cell.angle_alpha   90.00
_cell.angle_beta   90.00
_cell.angle_gamma   90.00
#
_symmetry.space_group_name_H-M   'P 1'
#
loop_
_entity.id
_entity.type
_entity.pdbx_description
1 polymer ?
#
loop_
_entity_poly.entity_id
_entity_poly.type
_entity_poly.pdbx_seq_one_letter_code
_entity_poly.pdbx_strand_id
1 'polypeptide(L)'
;MASDVNLEDFHGETPYHIMFGPDICGPGTKKVHVIFHYKDRNHMIKKDIRCKDDVFTHLYTLIVNSDNTYEVQIDGEKAESGELEADWDFLPPKKIKDPDAKKPEDWDEREFIDDEDDKKPEDWDKPEHIPDPDAKKPEDWDDEMDGEWEPPMVDNPEYKGEWKPKQKKNPAYKGKWIHPEIENPDYTPDDSLYVYDDIGAIGFDLWQVKSGTIFDDIIVTDSVEEAKVLFHSCIDIFSVLFFLENENGDSLIRSTDFALITAIGINMTETDFTEMREGEKKMKEKQDEEEEKKRKEEEEKKKEEEKDDGEKDEEKDEDEKKK
;
A
#
# COMPACT_ATOMS: atom_id res chain seq x y z
N MET A 1 2.56 -7.83 28.31
CA MET A 1 3.67 -8.74 28.68
C MET A 1 3.23 -9.59 29.85
N ALA A 2 3.91 -10.71 30.10
CA ALA A 2 3.67 -11.54 31.28
C ALA A 2 3.91 -10.76 32.58
N SER A 3 3.32 -11.22 33.68
CA SER A 3 3.41 -10.58 35.00
C SER A 3 4.79 -10.70 35.66
N ASP A 4 5.59 -11.67 35.23
CA ASP A 4 6.94 -11.95 35.76
C ASP A 4 8.07 -11.19 35.02
N VAL A 5 7.72 -10.33 34.06
CA VAL A 5 8.68 -9.55 33.29
C VAL A 5 9.55 -8.66 34.18
N ASN A 6 10.86 -8.63 33.92
CA ASN A 6 11.76 -7.72 34.61
C ASN A 6 11.68 -6.32 33.98
N LEU A 7 10.93 -5.42 34.63
CA LEU A 7 10.74 -4.06 34.14
C LEU A 7 12.01 -3.19 34.21
N GLU A 8 13.00 -3.54 35.04
CA GLU A 8 14.28 -2.79 35.10
C GLU A 8 15.16 -3.04 33.87
N ASP A 9 14.96 -4.17 33.19
CA ASP A 9 15.69 -4.60 32.00
C ASP A 9 14.76 -4.65 30.78
N PHE A 10 13.76 -3.78 30.73
CA PHE A 10 12.82 -3.71 29.61
C PHE A 10 13.47 -3.11 28.36
N HIS A 11 13.41 -3.83 27.23
CA HIS A 11 13.98 -3.44 25.94
C HIS A 11 13.25 -4.11 24.76
N GLY A 12 13.60 -3.75 23.52
CA GLY A 12 12.88 -4.21 22.32
C GLY A 12 12.93 -5.70 21.98
N GLU A 13 13.75 -6.51 22.66
CA GLU A 13 13.72 -7.98 22.53
C GLU A 13 13.03 -8.65 23.73
N THR A 14 12.54 -7.87 24.69
CA THR A 14 11.76 -8.39 25.81
C THR A 14 10.52 -9.11 25.26
N PRO A 15 10.25 -10.37 25.65
CA PRO A 15 9.08 -11.09 25.20
C PRO A 15 7.77 -10.36 25.54
N TYR A 16 6.90 -10.22 24.54
CA TYR A 16 5.58 -9.62 24.70
C TYR A 16 4.52 -10.57 24.14
N HIS A 17 3.27 -10.40 24.57
CA HIS A 17 2.13 -11.17 24.04
C HIS A 17 1.52 -10.49 22.82
N ILE A 18 1.27 -9.19 22.93
CA ILE A 18 0.61 -8.38 21.92
C ILE A 18 1.40 -7.08 21.79
N MET A 19 1.69 -6.67 20.55
CA MET A 19 2.17 -5.33 20.22
C MET A 19 1.14 -4.68 19.29
N PHE A 20 0.59 -3.55 19.73
CA PHE A 20 -0.46 -2.84 19.04
C PHE A 20 -0.19 -1.33 19.06
N GLY A 21 -0.31 -0.67 17.91
CA GLY A 21 -0.23 0.79 17.83
C GLY A 21 0.25 1.30 16.47
N PRO A 22 0.17 2.62 16.24
CA PRO A 22 0.64 3.24 15.01
C PRO A 22 2.17 3.26 14.92
N ASP A 23 2.71 3.01 13.73
CA ASP A 23 4.12 3.16 13.40
C ASP A 23 4.29 3.98 12.13
N ILE A 24 5.10 5.03 12.25
CA ILE A 24 5.38 6.01 11.21
C ILE A 24 6.88 6.13 11.05
N CYS A 25 7.40 5.53 9.98
CA CYS A 25 8.80 5.62 9.57
C CYS A 25 8.91 6.09 8.11
N GLY A 26 9.03 7.41 7.95
CA GLY A 26 9.16 8.06 6.64
C GLY A 26 7.88 8.00 5.79
N PRO A 27 7.99 8.27 4.47
CA PRO A 27 6.81 8.27 3.59
C PRO A 27 6.29 6.86 3.27
N GLY A 28 7.12 5.82 3.43
CA GLY A 28 6.81 4.44 3.04
C GLY A 28 6.15 3.59 4.13
N THR A 29 6.40 3.88 5.42
CA THR A 29 5.87 3.08 6.52
C THR A 29 4.96 3.95 7.37
N LYS A 30 3.64 3.75 7.22
CA LYS A 30 2.58 4.42 7.98
C LYS A 30 1.48 3.41 8.18
N LYS A 31 1.62 2.56 9.20
CA LYS A 31 0.70 1.45 9.45
C LYS A 31 0.48 1.22 10.93
N VAL A 32 -0.65 0.61 11.27
CA VAL A 32 -0.92 0.13 12.63
C VAL A 32 -0.37 -1.28 12.74
N HIS A 33 0.58 -1.49 13.64
CA HIS A 33 1.04 -2.84 13.97
C HIS A 33 -0.01 -3.54 14.81
N VAL A 34 -0.27 -4.80 14.47
CA VAL A 34 -1.02 -5.74 15.29
C VAL A 34 -0.25 -7.05 15.24
N ILE A 35 0.57 -7.29 16.26
CA ILE A 35 1.49 -8.42 16.32
C ILE A 35 1.12 -9.26 17.53
N PHE A 36 0.89 -10.55 17.28
CA PHE A 36 0.61 -11.54 18.31
C PHE A 36 1.81 -12.47 18.44
N HIS A 37 2.21 -12.74 19.67
CA HIS A 37 3.20 -13.76 19.97
C HIS A 37 2.49 -15.11 20.12
N TYR A 38 2.94 -16.11 19.36
CA TYR A 38 2.40 -17.47 19.39
C TYR A 38 3.50 -18.47 19.04
N LYS A 39 3.61 -19.56 19.82
CA LYS A 39 4.62 -20.63 19.65
C LYS A 39 6.05 -20.08 19.41
N ASP A 40 6.51 -19.23 20.34
CA ASP A 40 7.84 -18.61 20.36
C ASP A 40 8.16 -17.71 19.16
N ARG A 41 7.14 -17.24 18.43
CA ARG A 41 7.31 -16.34 17.28
C ARG A 41 6.31 -15.20 17.30
N ASN A 42 6.76 -14.05 16.79
CA ASN A 42 5.94 -12.86 16.63
C ASN A 42 5.33 -12.87 15.23
N HIS A 43 4.01 -12.94 15.15
CA HIS A 43 3.26 -12.97 13.91
C HIS A 43 2.68 -11.60 13.62
N MET A 44 3.07 -11.01 12.49
CA MET A 44 2.52 -9.74 12.01
C MET A 44 1.23 -9.98 11.24
N ILE A 45 0.31 -9.02 11.33
CA ILE A 45 -0.91 -9.00 10.51
C ILE A 45 -0.56 -8.90 9.02
N LYS A 46 -1.25 -9.68 8.19
CA LYS A 46 -1.09 -9.67 6.72
C LYS A 46 -1.69 -8.42 6.06
N LYS A 47 -2.76 -7.88 6.67
CA LYS A 47 -3.48 -6.71 6.18
C LYS A 47 -2.72 -5.43 6.53
N ASP A 48 -2.76 -4.47 5.61
CA ASP A 48 -2.14 -3.16 5.80
C ASP A 48 -3.19 -2.18 6.34
N ILE A 49 -3.07 -1.83 7.62
CA ILE A 49 -3.97 -0.89 8.30
C ILE A 49 -3.31 0.47 8.34
N ARG A 50 -3.85 1.44 7.61
CA ARG A 50 -3.29 2.80 7.56
C ARG A 50 -3.48 3.52 8.89
N CYS A 51 -2.38 3.97 9.50
CA CYS A 51 -2.44 4.85 10.67
C CYS A 51 -2.69 6.31 10.26
N LYS A 52 -3.15 7.11 11.21
CA LYS A 52 -3.30 8.56 11.06
C LYS A 52 -1.94 9.24 11.23
N ASP A 53 -1.69 10.27 10.44
CA ASP A 53 -0.40 10.97 10.36
C ASP A 53 -0.52 12.51 10.48
N ASP A 54 -1.67 12.99 10.95
CA ASP A 54 -1.89 14.39 11.25
C ASP A 54 -1.37 14.76 12.67
N VAL A 55 -1.69 15.98 13.13
CA VAL A 55 -1.21 16.52 14.41
C VAL A 55 -2.24 16.39 15.55
N PHE A 56 -3.39 15.78 15.28
CA PHE A 56 -4.48 15.63 16.23
C PHE A 56 -4.35 14.34 17.04
N THR A 57 -5.12 14.27 18.12
CA THR A 57 -5.21 13.08 18.95
C THR A 57 -6.09 12.04 18.26
N HIS A 58 -5.61 10.80 18.17
CA HIS A 58 -6.36 9.68 17.63
C HIS A 58 -6.46 8.54 18.63
N LEU A 59 -7.61 7.90 18.70
CA LEU A 59 -7.81 6.71 19.52
C LEU A 59 -7.59 5.45 18.69
N TYR A 60 -6.76 4.54 19.18
CA TYR A 60 -6.57 3.21 18.60
C TYR A 60 -7.13 2.16 19.56
N THR A 61 -8.06 1.34 19.10
CA THR A 61 -8.66 0.25 19.90
C THR A 61 -8.45 -1.09 19.19
N LEU A 62 -7.97 -2.08 19.93
CA LEU A 62 -7.89 -3.47 19.50
C LEU A 62 -8.86 -4.31 20.33
N ILE A 63 -9.76 -5.00 19.65
CA ILE A 63 -10.71 -5.94 20.25
C ILE A 63 -10.35 -7.33 19.76
N VAL A 64 -10.14 -8.26 20.70
CA VAL A 64 -9.89 -9.67 20.40
C VAL A 64 -10.96 -10.49 21.09
N ASN A 65 -11.74 -11.23 20.32
CA ASN A 65 -12.88 -11.99 20.81
C ASN A 65 -12.51 -13.46 21.06
N SER A 66 -13.31 -14.14 21.89
CA SER A 66 -13.11 -15.55 22.22
C SER A 66 -13.43 -16.54 21.10
N ASP A 67 -13.97 -16.06 19.97
CA ASP A 67 -14.26 -16.85 18.78
C ASP A 67 -13.15 -16.78 17.73
N ASN A 68 -11.93 -16.39 18.15
CA ASN A 68 -10.78 -16.12 17.28
C ASN A 68 -11.01 -15.01 16.24
N THR A 69 -11.96 -14.09 16.50
CA THR A 69 -12.10 -12.88 15.67
C THR A 69 -11.41 -11.68 16.33
N TYR A 70 -11.07 -10.69 15.50
CA TYR A 70 -10.52 -9.43 15.97
C TYR A 70 -11.15 -8.25 15.23
N GLU A 71 -11.08 -7.08 15.87
CA GLU A 71 -11.47 -5.82 15.28
C GLU A 71 -10.48 -4.72 15.70
N VAL A 72 -10.03 -3.93 14.73
CA VAL A 72 -9.23 -2.73 14.96
C VAL A 72 -10.10 -1.52 14.66
N GLN A 73 -10.20 -0.62 15.62
CA GLN A 73 -10.90 0.65 15.47
C GLN A 73 -9.92 1.81 15.56
N ILE A 74 -10.16 2.84 14.74
CA ILE A 74 -9.44 4.11 14.78
C ILE A 74 -10.50 5.19 14.93
N ASP A 75 -10.39 6.01 15.98
CA ASP A 75 -11.35 7.07 16.31
C ASP A 75 -12.79 6.54 16.46
N GLY A 76 -12.95 5.33 17.02
CA GLY A 76 -14.24 4.65 17.19
C GLY A 76 -14.85 4.07 15.91
N GLU A 77 -14.23 4.32 14.75
CA GLU A 77 -14.62 3.74 13.48
C GLU A 77 -13.88 2.42 13.24
N LYS A 78 -14.61 1.42 12.73
CA LYS A 78 -14.05 0.12 12.37
C LYS A 78 -13.10 0.26 11.18
N ALA A 79 -11.81 0.16 11.44
CA ALA A 79 -10.76 0.24 10.41
C ALA A 79 -10.51 -1.12 9.75
N GLU A 80 -10.51 -2.20 10.55
CA GLU A 80 -10.29 -3.56 10.04
C GLU A 80 -10.94 -4.61 10.94
N SER A 81 -11.34 -5.75 10.39
CA SER A 81 -11.78 -6.92 11.18
C SER A 81 -11.62 -8.22 10.42
N GLY A 82 -11.50 -9.31 11.14
CA GLY A 82 -11.48 -10.63 10.55
C GLY A 82 -11.25 -11.73 11.56
N GLU A 83 -10.68 -12.83 11.07
CA GLU A 83 -10.34 -14.00 11.86
C GLU A 83 -8.83 -14.06 12.06
N LEU A 84 -8.40 -14.36 13.29
CA LEU A 84 -7.00 -14.53 13.67
C LEU A 84 -6.29 -15.56 12.78
N GLU A 85 -6.97 -16.66 12.45
CA GLU A 85 -6.41 -17.74 11.63
C GLU A 85 -6.18 -17.34 10.16
N ALA A 86 -7.00 -16.42 9.63
CA ALA A 86 -6.92 -15.99 8.24
C ALA A 86 -5.88 -14.87 8.06
N ASP A 87 -5.88 -13.91 8.99
CA ASP A 87 -5.14 -12.66 8.84
C ASP A 87 -3.72 -12.70 9.43
N TRP A 88 -3.35 -13.79 10.10
CA TRP A 88 -1.98 -14.09 10.56
C TRP A 88 -1.54 -15.49 10.08
N ASP A 89 -0.23 -15.75 10.19
CA ASP A 89 0.37 -17.06 9.88
C ASP A 89 0.67 -17.86 11.16
N PHE A 90 -0.32 -18.01 12.05
CA PHE A 90 -0.17 -18.79 13.29
C PHE A 90 0.02 -20.28 13.03
N LEU A 91 -0.77 -20.80 12.10
CA LEU A 91 -0.85 -22.21 11.76
C LEU A 91 -0.25 -22.43 10.36
N PRO A 92 0.28 -23.65 10.10
CA PRO A 92 0.72 -24.00 8.76
C PRO A 92 -0.48 -23.96 7.78
N PRO A 93 -0.24 -23.78 6.46
CA PRO A 93 -1.31 -23.62 5.50
C PRO A 93 -2.20 -24.87 5.47
N LYS A 94 -3.53 -24.67 5.37
CA LYS A 94 -4.52 -25.76 5.29
C LYS A 94 -4.28 -26.71 4.11
N LYS A 95 -3.73 -26.17 3.02
CA LYS A 95 -3.45 -26.90 1.79
C LYS A 95 -1.99 -26.72 1.38
N ILE A 96 -1.35 -27.81 1.01
CA ILE A 96 0.01 -27.83 0.46
C ILE A 96 -0.02 -28.41 -0.95
N LYS A 97 0.95 -28.03 -1.77
CA LYS A 97 1.16 -28.68 -3.07
C LYS A 97 1.59 -30.12 -2.81
N ASP A 98 0.92 -31.06 -3.48
CA ASP A 98 1.21 -32.48 -3.41
C ASP A 98 2.70 -32.83 -3.73
N PRO A 99 3.54 -33.16 -2.75
CA PRO A 99 4.95 -33.43 -3.02
C PRO A 99 5.18 -34.59 -4.00
N ASP A 100 4.20 -35.48 -4.18
CA ASP A 100 4.28 -36.63 -5.07
C ASP A 100 3.79 -36.32 -6.50
N ALA A 101 3.04 -35.22 -6.68
CA ALA A 101 2.54 -34.83 -8.00
C ALA A 101 3.63 -34.17 -8.84
N LYS A 102 3.98 -34.83 -9.95
CA LYS A 102 4.87 -34.27 -10.97
C LYS A 102 4.08 -33.97 -12.23
N LYS A 103 4.50 -32.93 -12.95
CA LYS A 103 3.97 -32.62 -14.28
C LYS A 103 4.13 -33.86 -15.17
N PRO A 104 3.05 -34.40 -15.75
CA PRO A 104 3.17 -35.52 -16.68
C PRO A 104 4.01 -35.12 -17.89
N GLU A 105 4.89 -36.00 -18.36
CA GLU A 105 5.70 -35.75 -19.57
C GLU A 105 4.82 -35.59 -20.82
N ASP A 106 3.63 -36.21 -20.83
CA ASP A 106 2.62 -36.11 -21.88
C ASP A 106 1.71 -34.86 -21.77
N TRP A 107 2.08 -33.88 -20.93
CA TRP A 107 1.30 -32.66 -20.74
C TRP A 107 1.86 -31.52 -21.60
N ASP A 108 1.27 -31.31 -22.78
CA ASP A 108 1.63 -30.22 -23.67
C ASP A 108 0.92 -28.92 -23.27
N GLU A 109 1.71 -27.94 -22.86
CA GLU A 109 1.26 -26.58 -22.50
C GLU A 109 1.37 -25.60 -23.68
N ARG A 110 1.87 -26.04 -24.83
CA ARG A 110 1.99 -25.21 -26.01
C ARG A 110 0.63 -25.16 -26.69
N GLU A 111 -0.02 -24.01 -26.61
CA GLU A 111 -1.29 -23.76 -27.31
C GLU A 111 -1.12 -23.83 -28.83
N PHE A 112 0.06 -23.44 -29.32
CA PHE A 112 0.44 -23.47 -30.72
C PHE A 112 1.70 -24.30 -30.94
N ILE A 113 1.66 -25.15 -31.97
CA ILE A 113 2.79 -25.92 -32.47
C ILE A 113 3.07 -25.53 -33.91
N ASP A 114 4.31 -25.70 -34.34
CA ASP A 114 4.70 -25.45 -35.71
C ASP A 114 3.99 -26.45 -36.65
N ASP A 115 3.49 -25.93 -37.76
CA ASP A 115 2.81 -26.74 -38.77
C ASP A 115 3.84 -27.48 -39.62
N GLU A 116 4.06 -28.76 -39.34
CA GLU A 116 5.01 -29.61 -40.08
C GLU A 116 4.67 -29.75 -41.58
N ASP A 117 3.42 -29.44 -41.96
CA ASP A 117 2.96 -29.46 -43.35
C ASP A 117 3.24 -28.15 -44.10
N ASP A 118 3.53 -27.05 -43.40
CA ASP A 118 3.91 -25.77 -44.00
C ASP A 118 5.40 -25.86 -44.36
N LYS A 119 5.70 -26.14 -45.62
CA LYS A 119 7.09 -26.18 -46.11
C LYS A 119 7.53 -24.79 -46.54
N LYS A 120 8.80 -24.47 -46.27
CA LYS A 120 9.45 -23.25 -46.77
C LYS A 120 9.24 -23.12 -48.28
N PRO A 121 8.59 -22.05 -48.76
CA PRO A 121 8.46 -21.80 -50.19
C PRO A 121 9.84 -21.63 -50.81
N GLU A 122 10.05 -22.19 -52.00
CA GLU A 122 11.33 -22.06 -52.73
C GLU A 122 11.71 -20.59 -53.03
N ASP A 123 10.73 -19.69 -53.07
CA ASP A 123 10.89 -18.24 -53.31
C ASP A 123 11.14 -17.41 -52.03
N TRP A 124 11.42 -18.04 -50.89
CA TRP A 124 11.62 -17.35 -49.61
C TRP A 124 13.08 -16.99 -49.32
N ASP A 125 14.03 -17.82 -49.76
CA ASP A 125 15.49 -17.55 -49.61
C ASP A 125 15.98 -16.59 -50.68
N LYS A 126 15.56 -15.33 -50.57
CA LYS A 126 16.12 -14.25 -51.38
C LYS A 126 17.31 -13.61 -50.63
N PRO A 127 18.37 -13.21 -51.33
CA PRO A 127 19.50 -12.54 -50.69
C PRO A 127 19.04 -11.21 -50.07
N GLU A 128 19.59 -10.88 -48.90
CA GLU A 128 19.28 -9.68 -48.12
C GLU A 128 19.65 -8.39 -48.88
N HIS A 129 20.74 -8.45 -49.64
CA HIS A 129 21.15 -7.36 -50.52
C HIS A 129 21.22 -7.82 -51.98
N ILE A 130 20.68 -7.00 -52.88
CA ILE A 130 20.75 -7.16 -54.33
C ILE A 130 21.52 -5.98 -54.94
N PRO A 131 22.24 -6.17 -56.06
CA PRO A 131 22.86 -5.04 -56.76
C PRO A 131 21.80 -4.02 -57.21
N ASP A 132 22.04 -2.74 -56.97
CA ASP A 132 21.11 -1.67 -57.34
C ASP A 132 20.88 -1.64 -58.87
N PRO A 133 19.65 -1.94 -59.35
CA PRO A 133 19.36 -1.97 -60.77
C PRO A 133 19.37 -0.58 -61.42
N ASP A 134 19.26 0.49 -60.63
CA ASP A 134 19.26 1.89 -61.11
C ASP A 134 20.64 2.55 -61.01
N ALA A 135 21.61 1.89 -60.35
CA ALA A 135 22.97 2.39 -60.29
C ALA A 135 23.64 2.32 -61.66
N LYS A 136 24.10 3.47 -62.14
CA LYS A 136 24.89 3.58 -63.37
C LYS A 136 26.33 3.88 -63.01
N LYS A 137 27.24 3.25 -63.74
CA LYS A 137 28.67 3.53 -63.65
C LYS A 137 28.92 5.04 -63.88
N PRO A 138 29.62 5.74 -62.97
CA PRO A 138 29.95 7.15 -63.15
C PRO A 138 30.77 7.39 -64.42
N GLU A 139 30.54 8.52 -65.10
CA GLU A 139 31.25 8.86 -66.34
C GLU A 139 32.77 9.07 -66.13
N ASP A 140 33.19 9.41 -64.91
CA ASP A 140 34.59 9.62 -64.51
C ASP A 140 35.28 8.35 -63.96
N TRP A 141 34.69 7.14 -64.10
CA TRP A 141 35.29 5.90 -63.61
C TRP A 141 36.24 5.25 -64.64
N ASP A 142 37.49 4.99 -64.23
CA ASP A 142 38.53 4.36 -65.05
C ASP A 142 38.80 2.90 -64.63
N ASP A 143 38.34 1.92 -65.41
CA ASP A 143 38.48 0.50 -65.08
C ASP A 143 39.96 0.03 -65.04
N GLU A 144 40.88 0.75 -65.69
CA GLU A 144 42.30 0.37 -65.76
C GLU A 144 43.09 0.83 -64.52
N MET A 145 42.62 1.88 -63.84
CA MET A 145 43.23 2.45 -62.63
C MET A 145 42.45 2.10 -61.34
N ASP A 146 41.12 2.01 -61.41
CA ASP A 146 40.21 1.81 -60.26
C ASP A 146 39.60 0.39 -60.18
N GLY A 147 39.73 -0.42 -61.24
CA GLY A 147 39.20 -1.79 -61.33
C GLY A 147 37.77 -1.88 -61.92
N GLU A 148 37.26 -3.11 -62.09
CA GLU A 148 35.89 -3.32 -62.58
C GLU A 148 34.86 -2.71 -61.61
N TRP A 149 34.03 -1.80 -62.12
CA TRP A 149 32.99 -1.16 -61.32
C TRP A 149 31.90 -2.16 -60.90
N GLU A 150 31.67 -2.28 -59.58
CA GLU A 150 30.56 -3.05 -59.02
C GLU A 150 29.46 -2.09 -58.52
N PRO A 151 28.18 -2.30 -58.91
CA PRO A 151 27.07 -1.50 -58.40
C PRO A 151 26.90 -1.65 -56.88
N PRO A 152 26.49 -0.58 -56.17
CA PRO A 152 26.20 -0.66 -54.74
C PRO A 152 25.10 -1.70 -54.47
N MET A 153 25.25 -2.46 -53.38
CA MET A 153 24.23 -3.39 -52.94
C MET A 153 23.14 -2.62 -52.17
N VAL A 154 21.87 -2.83 -52.56
CA VAL A 154 20.69 -2.26 -51.90
C VAL A 154 19.87 -3.36 -51.23
N ASP A 155 19.14 -2.99 -50.19
CA ASP A 155 18.27 -3.92 -49.47
C ASP A 155 17.19 -4.47 -50.40
N ASN A 156 17.09 -5.79 -50.46
CA ASN A 156 16.15 -6.46 -51.32
C ASN A 156 14.72 -6.33 -50.76
N PRO A 157 13.80 -5.62 -51.45
CA PRO A 157 12.42 -5.47 -50.97
C PRO A 157 11.65 -6.81 -50.92
N GLU A 158 12.16 -7.86 -51.58
CA GLU A 158 11.59 -9.19 -51.56
C GLU A 158 12.17 -10.10 -50.45
N TYR A 159 13.16 -9.64 -49.69
CA TYR A 159 13.71 -10.37 -48.55
C TYR A 159 12.69 -10.41 -47.40
N LYS A 160 12.22 -11.61 -47.07
CA LYS A 160 11.17 -11.83 -46.05
C LYS A 160 11.73 -12.30 -44.70
N GLY A 161 13.05 -12.26 -44.52
CA GLY A 161 13.74 -12.72 -43.31
C GLY A 161 13.77 -14.24 -43.14
N GLU A 162 14.26 -14.72 -41.99
CA GLU A 162 14.29 -16.15 -41.68
C GLU A 162 12.87 -16.75 -41.65
N TRP A 163 12.65 -17.76 -42.49
CA TRP A 163 11.36 -18.44 -42.56
C TRP A 163 11.07 -19.17 -41.24
N LYS A 164 9.89 -18.94 -40.68
CA LYS A 164 9.34 -19.71 -39.55
C LYS A 164 8.03 -20.39 -39.99
N PRO A 165 7.83 -21.67 -39.67
CA PRO A 165 6.59 -22.38 -40.00
C PRO A 165 5.39 -21.68 -39.39
N LYS A 166 4.23 -21.74 -40.06
CA LYS A 166 2.97 -21.27 -39.47
C LYS A 166 2.66 -22.03 -38.19
N GLN A 167 2.08 -21.32 -37.23
CA GLN A 167 1.65 -21.88 -35.96
C GLN A 167 0.23 -22.45 -36.09
N LYS A 168 0.05 -23.73 -35.82
CA LYS A 168 -1.25 -24.40 -35.77
C LYS A 168 -1.65 -24.68 -34.32
N LYS A 169 -2.97 -24.67 -34.05
CA LYS A 169 -3.50 -25.02 -32.73
C LYS A 169 -3.12 -26.46 -32.39
N ASN A 170 -2.51 -26.64 -31.23
CA ASN A 170 -2.08 -27.96 -30.79
C ASN A 170 -3.30 -28.78 -30.32
N PRO A 171 -3.66 -29.88 -30.98
CA PRO A 171 -4.76 -30.75 -30.53
C PRO A 171 -4.45 -31.46 -29.20
N ALA A 172 -3.18 -31.54 -28.81
CA ALA A 172 -2.74 -32.12 -27.54
C ALA A 172 -2.60 -31.08 -26.40
N TYR A 173 -2.99 -29.82 -26.63
CA TYR A 173 -2.96 -28.79 -25.59
C TYR A 173 -3.93 -29.13 -24.46
N LYS A 174 -3.38 -29.40 -23.27
CA LYS A 174 -4.16 -29.76 -22.07
C LYS A 174 -4.34 -28.57 -21.11
N GLY A 175 -3.86 -27.38 -21.48
CA GLY A 175 -3.87 -26.19 -20.61
C GLY A 175 -2.58 -26.08 -19.79
N LYS A 176 -2.44 -24.98 -19.02
CA LYS A 176 -1.33 -24.87 -18.05
C LYS A 176 -1.54 -25.89 -16.93
N TRP A 177 -0.54 -26.71 -16.65
CA TRP A 177 -0.64 -27.69 -15.58
C TRP A 177 -0.76 -26.98 -14.23
N ILE A 178 -1.86 -27.25 -13.51
CA ILE A 178 -2.07 -26.76 -12.15
C ILE A 178 -1.69 -27.90 -11.22
N HIS A 179 -0.71 -27.62 -10.36
CA HIS A 179 -0.24 -28.57 -9.38
C HIS A 179 -1.37 -28.88 -8.37
N PRO A 180 -1.72 -30.15 -8.12
CA PRO A 180 -2.78 -30.48 -7.18
C PRO A 180 -2.42 -30.02 -5.76
N GLU A 181 -3.44 -29.55 -5.05
CA GLU A 181 -3.36 -29.15 -3.64
C GLU A 181 -3.97 -30.25 -2.78
N ILE A 182 -3.22 -30.73 -1.79
CA ILE A 182 -3.67 -31.72 -0.81
C ILE A 182 -3.82 -31.06 0.56
N GLU A 183 -4.64 -31.67 1.42
CA GLU A 183 -4.76 -31.26 2.81
C GLU A 183 -3.42 -31.45 3.53
N ASN A 184 -3.01 -30.44 4.29
CA ASN A 184 -1.75 -30.48 5.00
C ASN A 184 -1.88 -31.39 6.24
N PRO A 185 -1.11 -32.49 6.34
CA PRO A 185 -1.16 -33.36 7.51
C PRO A 185 -0.65 -32.67 8.80
N ASP A 186 0.14 -31.60 8.67
CA ASP A 186 0.66 -30.83 9.80
C ASP A 186 -0.31 -29.72 10.27
N TYR A 187 -1.44 -29.53 9.58
CA TYR A 187 -2.45 -28.56 9.99
C TYR A 187 -3.33 -29.13 11.11
N THR A 188 -3.34 -28.44 12.25
CA THR A 188 -4.23 -28.69 13.36
C THR A 188 -4.97 -27.39 13.71
N PRO A 189 -6.31 -27.37 13.68
CA PRO A 189 -7.05 -26.19 14.12
C PRO A 189 -6.81 -25.92 15.60
N ASP A 190 -6.73 -24.64 15.96
CA ASP A 190 -6.54 -24.17 17.33
C ASP A 190 -7.61 -23.13 17.65
N ASP A 191 -8.53 -23.49 18.54
CA ASP A 191 -9.63 -22.61 18.97
C ASP A 191 -9.20 -21.65 20.09
N SER A 192 -7.94 -21.73 20.56
CA SER A 192 -7.39 -20.96 21.67
C SER A 192 -6.37 -19.90 21.26
N LEU A 193 -6.32 -19.53 19.98
CA LEU A 193 -5.38 -18.53 19.44
C LEU A 193 -5.50 -17.15 20.12
N TYR A 194 -6.71 -16.79 20.57
CA TYR A 194 -6.96 -15.53 21.27
C TYR A 194 -6.47 -15.51 22.73
N VAL A 195 -6.19 -16.67 23.32
CA VAL A 195 -5.96 -16.80 24.77
C VAL A 195 -4.50 -16.53 25.11
N TYR A 196 -4.32 -15.69 26.14
CA TYR A 196 -3.06 -15.51 26.83
C TYR A 196 -3.27 -15.79 28.32
N ASP A 197 -2.46 -16.67 28.90
CA ASP A 197 -2.62 -17.11 30.29
C ASP A 197 -2.30 -16.01 31.31
N ASP A 198 -1.40 -15.08 30.95
CA ASP A 198 -0.90 -14.06 31.86
C ASP A 198 -0.61 -12.76 31.11
N ILE A 199 -1.30 -11.68 31.48
CA ILE A 199 -1.01 -10.32 31.01
C ILE A 199 -0.94 -9.43 32.25
N GLY A 200 0.28 -9.04 32.63
CA GLY A 200 0.51 -8.28 33.86
C GLY A 200 1.15 -6.90 33.66
N ALA A 201 1.71 -6.62 32.48
CA ALA A 201 2.40 -5.36 32.23
C ALA A 201 2.17 -4.79 30.82
N ILE A 202 2.09 -3.46 30.75
CA ILE A 202 2.09 -2.64 29.53
C ILE A 202 3.41 -1.88 29.48
N GLY A 203 4.03 -1.83 28.30
CA GLY A 203 5.32 -1.17 28.10
C GLY A 203 5.35 -0.41 26.79
N PHE A 204 6.05 0.71 26.79
CA PHE A 204 6.32 1.52 25.60
C PHE A 204 7.82 1.48 25.34
N ASP A 205 8.23 0.67 24.38
CA ASP A 205 9.60 0.68 23.84
C ASP A 205 9.53 1.13 22.38
N LEU A 206 9.93 2.37 22.13
CA LEU A 206 9.76 3.04 20.84
C LEU A 206 11.00 3.85 20.50
N TRP A 207 11.30 3.91 19.21
CA TRP A 207 12.31 4.81 18.67
C TRP A 207 11.64 6.01 18.00
N GLN A 208 12.03 7.22 18.37
CA GLN A 208 11.55 8.45 17.73
C GLN A 208 12.72 9.30 17.24
N VAL A 209 12.66 9.74 15.97
CA VAL A 209 13.60 10.73 15.43
C VAL A 209 13.25 12.14 15.94
N LYS A 210 11.97 12.50 15.86
CA LYS A 210 11.43 13.76 16.39
C LYS A 210 10.49 13.42 17.55
N SER A 211 10.84 13.87 18.75
CA SER A 211 10.00 13.72 19.94
C SER A 211 8.78 14.65 19.90
N GLY A 212 7.76 14.33 20.70
CA GLY A 212 6.57 15.17 20.89
C GLY A 212 5.25 14.41 20.92
N THR A 213 5.28 13.10 20.68
CA THR A 213 4.09 12.24 20.83
C THR A 213 3.67 12.16 22.29
N ILE A 214 2.37 12.30 22.52
CA ILE A 214 1.75 12.15 23.84
C ILE A 214 0.88 10.91 23.76
N PHE A 215 1.03 10.04 24.76
CA PHE A 215 0.15 8.88 24.97
C PHE A 215 -0.67 9.17 26.23
N ASP A 216 -1.98 8.94 26.14
CA ASP A 216 -2.91 9.07 27.26
C ASP A 216 -4.01 8.01 27.14
N ASP A 217 -4.83 7.89 28.20
CA ASP A 217 -6.06 7.07 28.22
C ASP A 217 -5.88 5.59 27.88
N ILE A 218 -4.83 4.99 28.43
CA ILE A 218 -4.56 3.55 28.26
C ILE A 218 -5.55 2.74 29.09
N ILE A 219 -6.48 2.05 28.41
CA ILE A 219 -7.40 1.08 29.02
C ILE A 219 -7.15 -0.33 28.48
N VAL A 220 -7.19 -1.31 29.39
CA VAL A 220 -7.29 -2.73 29.07
C VAL A 220 -8.47 -3.27 29.87
N THR A 221 -9.52 -3.73 29.17
CA THR A 221 -10.77 -4.23 29.77
C THR A 221 -11.30 -5.41 28.93
N ASP A 222 -12.21 -6.18 29.52
CA ASP A 222 -12.96 -7.26 28.87
C ASP A 222 -14.34 -6.81 28.36
N SER A 223 -14.75 -5.56 28.61
CA SER A 223 -16.01 -4.99 28.12
C SER A 223 -15.78 -3.95 27.02
N VAL A 224 -16.34 -4.24 25.84
CA VAL A 224 -16.36 -3.29 24.71
C VAL A 224 -17.17 -2.04 25.05
N GLU A 225 -18.22 -2.18 25.87
CA GLU A 225 -19.06 -1.07 26.32
C GLU A 225 -18.27 -0.13 27.24
N GLU A 226 -17.50 -0.65 28.20
CA GLU A 226 -16.66 0.16 29.08
C GLU A 226 -15.61 0.94 28.27
N ALA A 227 -14.93 0.28 27.33
CA ALA A 227 -13.99 0.93 26.42
C ALA A 227 -14.66 2.05 25.61
N LYS A 228 -15.86 1.82 25.09
CA LYS A 228 -16.64 2.83 24.36
C LYS A 228 -17.12 3.99 25.23
N VAL A 229 -17.47 3.73 26.49
CA VAL A 229 -17.87 4.80 27.41
C VAL A 229 -16.70 5.74 27.69
N LEU A 230 -15.48 5.21 27.88
CA LEU A 230 -14.30 6.06 28.00
C LEU A 230 -14.06 6.89 26.73
N PHE A 231 -14.17 6.27 25.55
CA PHE A 231 -14.05 6.98 24.27
C PHE A 231 -15.01 8.17 24.17
N HIS A 232 -16.31 7.95 24.44
CA HIS A 232 -17.29 9.03 24.40
C HIS A 232 -16.96 10.10 25.44
N SER A 233 -16.68 9.71 26.68
CA SER A 233 -16.36 10.69 27.73
C SER A 233 -15.14 11.56 27.39
N CYS A 234 -14.12 10.98 26.73
CA CYS A 234 -12.90 11.69 26.36
C CYS A 234 -13.14 12.64 25.18
N ILE A 235 -13.79 12.17 24.12
CA ILE A 235 -14.11 13.00 22.95
C ILE A 235 -15.10 14.09 23.30
N ASP A 236 -16.13 13.79 24.09
CA ASP A 236 -17.14 14.78 24.47
C ASP A 236 -16.51 15.93 25.27
N ILE A 237 -15.58 15.61 26.19
CA ILE A 237 -14.82 16.64 26.91
C ILE A 237 -13.94 17.43 25.93
N PHE A 238 -13.23 16.77 25.03
CA PHE A 238 -12.31 17.42 24.10
C PHE A 238 -13.02 18.31 23.07
N SER A 239 -14.09 17.83 22.45
CA SER A 239 -14.92 18.59 21.51
C SER A 239 -15.59 19.78 22.19
N VAL A 240 -16.07 19.63 23.44
CA VAL A 240 -16.60 20.75 24.22
C VAL A 240 -15.50 21.77 24.54
N LEU A 241 -14.30 21.31 24.93
CA LEU A 241 -13.15 22.19 25.20
C LEU A 241 -12.75 23.00 23.96
N PHE A 242 -12.62 22.32 22.82
CA PHE A 242 -12.26 22.90 21.54
C PHE A 242 -13.31 23.91 21.04
N PHE A 243 -14.59 23.62 21.23
CA PHE A 243 -15.67 24.54 20.86
C PHE A 243 -15.64 25.82 21.72
N LEU A 244 -15.40 25.67 23.03
CA LEU A 244 -15.31 26.81 23.96
C LEU A 244 -14.09 27.71 23.70
N GLU A 245 -12.94 27.13 23.32
CA GLU A 245 -11.75 27.90 22.93
C GLU A 245 -11.98 28.71 21.65
N ASN A 246 -12.68 28.14 20.67
CA ASN A 246 -12.95 28.80 19.39
C ASN A 246 -14.03 29.88 19.45
N GLU A 247 -15.04 29.76 20.33
CA GLU A 247 -16.04 30.81 20.51
C GLU A 247 -15.54 31.99 21.35
N ASN A 248 -14.68 31.76 22.35
CA ASN A 248 -14.29 32.80 23.30
C ASN A 248 -12.95 33.47 23.01
N GLY A 249 -12.10 32.90 22.15
CA GLY A 249 -10.81 33.49 21.78
C GLY A 249 -9.83 33.70 22.93
N ASP A 250 -10.11 33.15 24.12
CA ASP A 250 -9.33 33.31 25.34
C ASP A 250 -8.65 31.98 25.69
N SER A 251 -7.32 32.00 25.78
CA SER A 251 -6.45 30.82 26.01
C SER A 251 -6.39 30.33 27.47
N LEU A 252 -7.45 30.54 28.25
CA LEU A 252 -7.38 30.33 29.70
C LEU A 252 -8.65 29.70 30.27
N ILE A 253 -8.79 28.39 30.07
CA ILE A 253 -9.73 27.56 30.85
C ILE A 253 -9.24 27.57 32.30
N ARG A 254 -9.98 28.23 33.20
CA ARG A 254 -9.67 28.24 34.63
C ARG A 254 -10.27 26.99 35.29
N SER A 255 -9.57 26.45 36.28
CA SER A 255 -9.96 25.26 37.08
C SER A 255 -11.38 25.27 37.67
N THR A 256 -12.09 26.38 37.62
CA THR A 256 -13.47 26.55 38.07
C THR A 256 -14.51 26.01 37.07
N ASP A 257 -14.15 25.81 35.80
CA ASP A 257 -15.07 25.34 34.76
C ASP A 257 -15.24 23.82 34.76
N PHE A 258 -14.29 23.08 35.34
CA PHE A 258 -14.37 21.63 35.55
C PHE A 258 -15.57 21.24 36.42
N ALA A 259 -15.92 22.08 37.42
CA ALA A 259 -17.07 21.86 38.28
C ALA A 259 -18.41 22.11 37.55
N LEU A 260 -18.43 22.97 36.53
CA LEU A 260 -19.63 23.22 35.73
C LEU A 260 -19.87 22.06 34.75
N ILE A 261 -18.82 21.54 34.12
CA ILE A 261 -18.86 20.35 33.25
C ILE A 261 -19.32 19.11 34.04
N THR A 262 -18.85 18.96 35.28
CA THR A 262 -19.31 17.87 36.17
C THR A 262 -20.76 18.08 36.66
N ALA A 263 -21.25 19.32 36.74
CA ALA A 263 -22.60 19.65 37.21
C ALA A 263 -23.67 19.62 36.10
N ILE A 264 -23.28 19.79 34.83
CA ILE A 264 -24.10 19.47 33.66
C ILE A 264 -23.98 17.95 33.44
N GLY A 265 -24.50 17.18 34.39
CA GLY A 265 -24.62 15.75 34.24
C GLY A 265 -25.45 15.42 33.00
N ILE A 266 -24.83 14.67 32.07
CA ILE A 266 -25.42 13.56 31.32
C ILE A 266 -26.95 13.63 31.21
N ASN A 267 -27.43 14.37 30.21
CA ASN A 267 -28.75 14.19 29.61
C ASN A 267 -28.77 14.81 28.20
N MET A 268 -27.71 14.56 27.42
CA MET A 268 -27.76 14.79 25.98
C MET A 268 -28.36 13.54 25.34
N THR A 269 -29.42 13.74 24.59
CA THR A 269 -30.17 12.68 23.91
C THR A 269 -29.47 12.32 22.60
N GLU A 270 -29.74 11.13 22.06
CA GLU A 270 -29.14 10.62 20.81
C GLU A 270 -29.24 11.63 19.64
N THR A 271 -30.27 12.49 19.67
CA THR A 271 -30.50 13.60 18.74
C THR A 271 -29.44 14.71 18.83
N ASP A 272 -28.98 15.06 20.03
CA ASP A 272 -27.99 16.11 20.24
C ASP A 272 -26.60 15.70 19.69
N PHE A 273 -26.27 14.40 19.76
CA PHE A 273 -25.06 13.83 19.18
C PHE A 273 -25.08 13.83 17.65
N THR A 274 -26.22 13.55 17.02
CA THR A 274 -26.34 13.63 15.55
C THR A 274 -26.15 15.06 15.04
N GLU A 275 -26.67 16.07 15.75
CA GLU A 275 -26.49 17.46 15.36
C GLU A 275 -25.04 17.93 15.50
N MET A 276 -24.32 17.49 16.55
CA MET A 276 -22.90 17.76 16.71
C MET A 276 -22.04 17.06 15.63
N ARG A 277 -22.29 15.78 15.32
CA ARG A 277 -21.60 15.06 14.22
C ARG A 277 -21.86 15.69 12.86
N GLU A 278 -23.07 16.18 12.61
CA GLU A 278 -23.36 16.96 11.41
C GLU A 278 -22.61 18.30 11.39
N GLY A 279 -22.42 18.92 12.56
CA GLY A 279 -21.61 20.12 12.74
C GLY A 279 -20.12 19.88 12.41
N GLU A 280 -19.53 18.82 12.97
CA GLU A 280 -18.15 18.41 12.70
C GLU A 280 -17.95 18.08 11.22
N LYS A 281 -18.89 17.35 10.60
CA LYS A 281 -18.84 17.05 9.17
C LYS A 281 -18.84 18.31 8.30
N LYS A 282 -19.69 19.29 8.63
CA LYS A 282 -19.74 20.59 7.94
C LYS A 282 -18.47 21.43 8.16
N MET A 283 -17.84 21.34 9.33
CA MET A 283 -16.56 22.03 9.58
C MET A 283 -15.42 21.38 8.80
N LYS A 284 -15.38 20.05 8.73
CA LYS A 284 -14.40 19.31 7.93
C LYS A 284 -14.55 19.60 6.44
N GLU A 285 -15.78 19.59 5.92
CA GLU A 285 -16.06 19.99 4.54
C GLU A 285 -15.57 21.43 4.25
N LYS A 286 -15.75 22.37 5.19
CA LYS A 286 -15.23 23.74 5.04
C LYS A 286 -13.70 23.83 5.07
N GLN A 287 -13.04 23.06 5.92
CA GLN A 287 -11.57 23.01 5.96
C GLN A 287 -11.01 22.39 4.67
N ASP A 288 -11.60 21.29 4.19
CA ASP A 288 -11.23 20.64 2.94
C ASP A 288 -11.42 21.60 1.74
N GLU A 289 -12.52 22.36 1.71
CA GLU A 289 -12.75 23.41 0.69
C GLU A 289 -11.71 24.54 0.76
N GLU A 290 -11.31 24.95 1.97
CA GLU A 290 -10.30 26.00 2.16
C GLU A 290 -8.89 25.53 1.77
N GLU A 291 -8.53 24.28 2.08
CA GLU A 291 -7.28 23.66 1.61
C GLU A 291 -7.26 23.49 0.10
N GLU A 292 -8.35 23.04 -0.52
CA GLU A 292 -8.44 22.92 -1.97
C GLU A 292 -8.29 24.29 -2.64
N LYS A 293 -8.86 25.35 -2.04
CA LYS A 293 -8.70 26.72 -2.53
C LYS A 293 -7.25 27.21 -2.42
N LYS A 294 -6.57 26.96 -1.28
CA LYS A 294 -5.14 27.28 -1.11
C LYS A 294 -4.28 26.54 -2.14
N ARG A 295 -4.58 25.27 -2.41
CA ARG A 295 -3.86 24.47 -3.40
C ARG A 295 -4.03 24.98 -4.83
N LYS A 296 -5.24 25.45 -5.18
CA LYS A 296 -5.52 26.09 -6.48
C LYS A 296 -4.78 27.43 -6.63
N GLU A 297 -4.76 28.26 -5.58
CA GLU A 297 -3.99 29.52 -5.59
C GLU A 297 -2.48 29.27 -5.73
N GLU A 298 -1.96 28.20 -5.12
CA GLU A 298 -0.54 27.82 -5.25
C GLU A 298 -0.20 27.29 -6.65
N GLU A 299 -1.11 26.54 -7.29
CA GLU A 299 -0.96 26.12 -8.69
C GLU A 299 -1.04 27.29 -9.68
N GLU A 300 -1.91 28.29 -9.43
CA GLU A 300 -1.96 29.50 -10.26
C GLU A 300 -0.68 30.32 -10.15
N LYS A 301 -0.15 30.51 -8.93
CA LYS A 301 1.15 31.18 -8.73
C LYS A 301 2.29 30.48 -9.45
N LYS A 302 2.34 29.14 -9.42
CA LYS A 302 3.36 28.37 -10.17
C LYS A 302 3.24 28.56 -11.69
N LYS A 303 2.02 28.66 -12.22
CA LYS A 303 1.80 28.91 -13.66
C LYS A 303 2.14 30.34 -14.08
N GLU A 304 2.02 31.31 -13.17
CA GLU A 304 2.49 32.68 -13.41
C GLU A 304 4.02 32.76 -13.38
N GLU A 305 4.68 32.08 -12.43
CA GLU A 305 6.15 32.00 -12.38
C GLU A 305 6.73 31.30 -13.63
N GLU A 306 6.11 30.22 -14.13
CA GLU A 306 6.56 29.56 -15.37
C GLU A 306 6.38 30.43 -16.63
N LYS A 307 5.41 31.37 -16.64
CA LYS A 307 5.23 32.32 -17.74
C LYS A 307 6.25 33.44 -17.72
N ASP A 308 6.56 33.96 -16.53
CA ASP A 308 7.58 35.00 -16.32
C ASP A 308 9.00 34.51 -16.65
N ASP A 309 9.26 33.21 -16.51
CA ASP A 309 10.54 32.61 -16.91
C ASP A 309 10.60 32.28 -18.42
N GLY A 310 9.47 31.91 -19.03
CA GLY A 310 9.36 31.75 -20.48
C GLY A 310 9.53 33.05 -21.28
N GLU A 311 9.00 34.17 -20.77
CA GLU A 311 9.13 35.49 -21.42
C GLU A 311 10.58 36.03 -21.35
N LYS A 312 11.32 35.71 -20.29
CA LYS A 312 12.75 36.07 -20.15
C LYS A 312 13.67 35.28 -21.07
N ASP A 313 13.28 34.07 -21.47
CA ASP A 313 14.07 33.25 -22.39
C ASP A 313 13.80 33.64 -23.86
N GLU A 314 12.58 34.08 -24.21
CA GLU A 314 12.31 34.66 -25.55
C GLU A 314 12.99 36.02 -25.76
N GLU A 315 13.12 36.86 -24.70
CA GLU A 315 13.81 38.15 -24.81
C GLU A 315 15.34 38.00 -24.99
N LYS A 316 15.93 36.88 -24.52
CA LYS A 316 17.35 36.57 -24.78
C LYS A 316 17.61 36.07 -26.20
N ASP A 317 16.68 35.34 -26.79
CA ASP A 317 16.82 34.82 -28.17
C ASP A 317 16.65 35.91 -29.25
N GLU A 318 15.91 36.98 -28.97
CA GLU A 318 15.83 38.14 -29.87
C GLU A 318 17.08 39.03 -29.83
N ASP A 319 17.76 39.12 -28.69
CA ASP A 319 19.00 39.90 -28.55
C ASP A 319 20.23 39.19 -29.15
N GLU A 320 20.26 37.86 -29.23
CA GLU A 320 21.30 37.12 -29.96
C GLU A 320 21.15 37.19 -31.49
N LYS A 321 19.95 37.44 -32.03
CA LYS A 321 19.73 37.59 -33.49
C LYS A 321 20.05 38.99 -34.04
N LYS A 322 20.34 39.98 -33.19
CA LYS A 322 20.66 41.35 -33.59
C LYS A 322 22.14 41.75 -33.46
N LYS A 323 23.05 40.79 -33.30
CA LYS A 323 24.50 41.05 -33.16
C LYS A 323 25.34 40.49 -34.30
#